data_AF-A0A257P711-F1
#
_entry.id   AF-A0A257P711-F1
#
_cell.length_a   1.000
_cell.length_b   1.000
_cell.length_c   1.000
_cell.angle_alpha   90.00
_cell.angle_beta   90.00
_cell.angle_gamma   90.00
#
_symmetry.space_group_name_H-M   'P 1'
#
loop_
_entity.id
_entity.type
_entity.pdbx_description
1 polymer ?
#
loop_
_entity_poly.entity_id
_entity_poly.type
_entity_poly.pdbx_seq_one_letter_code
_entity_poly.pdbx_strand_id
1 'polypeptide(L)'
;MTAIAAPAFSHLLAQHRLTVSSNALMSAFMMARQSAITQNQVVALCAGNPESGCHSDWGSGEWLIFTDRNQNGACDADDTLIQSGSAAQKSGIQILPNRPMQKPVLFQPIGHAEQPSGAFAAGTLRLCSNTLNTVLGVDLILSKSGNIRAQPHHSAGNCARP
;
A
#
# COMPACT_ATOMS: atom_id res chain seq x y z
N MET A 1 23.53 -25.70 -26.45
CA MET A 1 24.07 -24.42 -25.94
C MET A 1 22.89 -23.54 -25.53
N THR A 2 22.67 -23.06 -24.32
CA THR A 2 23.17 -23.31 -22.95
C THR A 2 22.25 -22.43 -22.10
N ALA A 3 21.59 -23.02 -21.12
CA ALA A 3 20.47 -22.45 -20.36
C ALA A 3 20.87 -21.37 -19.33
N ILE A 4 21.59 -20.33 -19.74
CA ILE A 4 22.05 -19.22 -18.88
C ILE A 4 21.02 -18.07 -18.82
N ALA A 5 20.06 -18.01 -19.76
CA ALA A 5 19.09 -16.90 -19.85
C ALA A 5 17.92 -16.99 -18.85
N ALA A 6 17.50 -18.21 -18.45
CA ALA A 6 16.28 -18.41 -17.67
C ALA A 6 16.33 -17.83 -16.23
N PRO A 7 17.42 -17.98 -15.45
CA PRO A 7 17.48 -17.44 -14.09
C PRO A 7 17.51 -15.90 -14.06
N ALA A 8 18.28 -15.28 -14.97
CA ALA A 8 18.36 -13.83 -15.09
C ALA A 8 17.01 -13.20 -15.47
N PHE A 9 16.26 -13.84 -16.37
CA PHE A 9 14.92 -13.39 -16.76
C PHE A 9 13.92 -13.45 -15.59
N SER A 10 13.98 -14.53 -14.78
CA SER A 10 13.11 -14.65 -13.60
C SER A 10 13.36 -13.55 -12.56
N HIS A 11 14.61 -13.15 -12.38
CA HIS A 11 14.99 -12.07 -11.47
C HIS A 11 14.51 -10.71 -11.98
N LEU A 12 14.72 -10.41 -13.27
CA LEU A 12 14.23 -9.18 -13.89
C LEU A 12 12.70 -9.07 -13.82
N LEU A 13 11.98 -10.17 -14.06
CA LEU A 13 10.52 -10.19 -13.95
C LEU A 13 10.05 -9.94 -12.50
N ALA A 14 10.74 -10.51 -11.51
CA ALA A 14 10.44 -10.27 -10.10
C ALA A 14 10.68 -8.82 -9.69
N GLN A 15 11.80 -8.22 -10.13
CA GLN A 15 12.08 -6.80 -9.94
C GLN A 15 11.01 -5.91 -10.59
N HIS A 16 10.63 -6.20 -11.85
CA HIS A 16 9.61 -5.45 -12.55
C HIS A 16 8.26 -5.52 -11.82
N ARG A 17 7.85 -6.71 -11.39
CA ARG A 17 6.61 -6.89 -10.61
C ARG A 17 6.64 -6.11 -9.31
N LEU A 18 7.75 -6.17 -8.56
CA LEU A 18 7.91 -5.40 -7.32
C LEU A 18 7.78 -3.89 -7.57
N THR A 19 8.44 -3.36 -8.60
CA THR A 19 8.36 -1.95 -8.99
C THR A 19 6.95 -1.52 -9.40
N VAL A 20 6.26 -2.32 -10.20
CA VAL A 20 4.87 -2.03 -10.60
C VAL A 20 3.95 -2.02 -9.38
N SER A 21 4.04 -3.03 -8.52
CA SER A 21 3.24 -3.13 -7.30
C SER A 21 3.53 -1.97 -6.33
N SER A 22 4.81 -1.60 -6.13
CA SER A 22 5.18 -0.47 -5.27
C SER A 22 4.68 0.86 -5.83
N ASN A 23 4.78 1.06 -7.14
CA ASN A 23 4.32 2.29 -7.80
C ASN A 23 2.79 2.39 -7.78
N ALA A 24 2.07 1.27 -7.93
CA ALA A 24 0.62 1.25 -7.84
C ALA A 24 0.14 1.69 -6.44
N LEU A 25 0.71 1.11 -5.38
CA LEU A 25 0.38 1.54 -4.01
C LEU A 25 0.81 2.97 -3.74
N MET A 26 2.02 3.38 -4.14
CA MET A 26 2.47 4.76 -4.01
C MET A 26 1.47 5.74 -4.65
N SER A 27 1.00 5.41 -5.85
CA SER A 27 0.01 6.22 -6.58
C SER A 27 -1.33 6.26 -5.86
N ALA A 28 -1.77 5.16 -5.25
CA ALA A 28 -2.97 5.12 -4.42
C ALA A 28 -2.86 6.07 -3.21
N PHE A 29 -1.75 6.03 -2.47
CA PHE A 29 -1.50 6.95 -1.35
C PHE A 29 -1.47 8.42 -1.79
N MET A 30 -0.79 8.72 -2.90
CA MET A 30 -0.75 10.08 -3.45
C MET A 30 -2.14 10.54 -3.91
N MET A 31 -2.93 9.66 -4.55
CA MET A 31 -4.28 9.99 -4.97
C MET A 31 -5.20 10.25 -3.77
N ALA A 32 -5.19 9.39 -2.76
CA ALA A 32 -6.00 9.58 -1.56
C ALA A 32 -5.72 10.93 -0.90
N ARG A 33 -4.42 11.26 -0.73
CA ARG A 33 -4.00 12.56 -0.21
C ARG A 33 -4.47 13.72 -1.08
N GLN A 34 -4.29 13.61 -2.39
CA GLN A 34 -4.68 14.68 -3.31
C GLN A 34 -6.19 14.88 -3.32
N SER A 35 -6.97 13.80 -3.31
CA SER A 35 -8.42 13.84 -3.22
C SER A 35 -8.90 14.52 -1.95
N ALA A 36 -8.25 14.27 -0.80
CA ALA A 36 -8.58 14.96 0.45
C ALA A 36 -8.40 16.49 0.31
N ILE A 37 -7.27 16.89 -0.26
CA ILE A 37 -6.92 18.30 -0.46
C ILE A 37 -7.86 18.97 -1.46
N THR A 38 -8.12 18.35 -2.61
CA THR A 38 -8.91 18.97 -3.69
C THR A 38 -10.40 19.01 -3.38
N GLN A 39 -10.91 17.99 -2.70
CA GLN A 39 -12.32 17.92 -2.31
C GLN A 39 -12.61 18.64 -1.00
N ASN A 40 -11.55 19.06 -0.28
CA ASN A 40 -11.64 19.64 1.06
C ASN A 40 -12.47 18.75 2.02
N GLN A 41 -12.22 17.43 1.95
CA GLN A 41 -12.92 16.40 2.72
C GLN A 41 -11.90 15.37 3.24
N VAL A 42 -12.27 14.64 4.29
CA VAL A 42 -11.46 13.52 4.75
C VAL A 42 -11.60 12.36 3.76
N VAL A 43 -10.46 11.79 3.37
CA VAL A 43 -10.40 10.63 2.45
C VAL A 43 -9.63 9.52 3.12
N ALA A 44 -10.24 8.34 3.19
CA ALA A 44 -9.63 7.14 3.74
C ALA A 44 -8.95 6.31 2.65
N LEU A 45 -7.84 5.67 3.01
CA LEU A 45 -7.21 4.58 2.25
C LEU A 45 -6.92 3.41 3.20
N CYS A 46 -7.31 2.21 2.78
CA CYS A 46 -7.09 0.99 3.56
C CYS A 46 -6.86 -0.21 2.63
N ALA A 47 -6.36 -1.31 3.19
CA ALA A 47 -6.52 -2.61 2.55
C ALA A 47 -8.00 -2.99 2.56
N GLY A 48 -8.47 -3.60 1.48
CA GLY A 48 -9.90 -3.87 1.31
C GLY A 48 -10.33 -3.90 -0.13
N ASN A 49 -11.61 -4.19 -0.34
CA ASN A 49 -12.26 -4.07 -1.63
C ASN A 49 -13.66 -3.44 -1.45
N PRO A 50 -14.32 -2.99 -2.54
CA PRO A 50 -15.64 -2.36 -2.44
C PRO A 50 -16.75 -3.26 -1.87
N GLU A 51 -16.60 -4.59 -1.94
CA GLU A 51 -17.63 -5.54 -1.49
C GLU A 51 -17.59 -5.74 0.02
N SER A 52 -16.38 -5.86 0.60
CA SER A 52 -16.18 -6.08 2.04
C SER A 52 -15.79 -4.82 2.83
N GLY A 53 -15.48 -3.72 2.14
CA GLY A 53 -14.92 -2.51 2.73
C GLY A 53 -13.49 -2.72 3.23
N CYS A 54 -13.08 -1.88 4.20
CA CYS A 54 -11.77 -1.94 4.81
C CYS A 54 -11.56 -3.20 5.65
N HIS A 55 -10.39 -3.81 5.50
CA HIS A 55 -9.86 -4.85 6.37
C HIS A 55 -8.37 -4.66 6.63
N SER A 56 -7.78 -5.42 7.55
CA SER A 56 -6.36 -5.28 7.90
C SER A 56 -5.41 -6.15 7.05
N ASP A 57 -5.94 -6.95 6.13
CA ASP A 57 -5.15 -7.88 5.33
C ASP A 57 -4.63 -7.25 4.04
N TRP A 58 -3.36 -6.84 4.05
CA TRP A 58 -2.66 -6.41 2.84
C TRP A 58 -2.19 -7.58 1.97
N GLY A 59 -2.31 -8.83 2.44
CA GLY A 59 -1.88 -10.03 1.74
C GLY A 59 -2.64 -10.29 0.44
N SER A 60 -3.92 -9.91 0.37
CA SER A 60 -4.69 -9.91 -0.90
C SER A 60 -4.15 -8.88 -1.90
N GLY A 61 -3.49 -7.84 -1.38
CA GLY A 61 -3.00 -6.68 -2.11
C GLY A 61 -4.10 -5.75 -2.62
N GLU A 62 -5.34 -5.98 -2.20
CA GLU A 62 -6.48 -5.14 -2.55
C GLU A 62 -6.51 -3.89 -1.65
N TRP A 63 -6.87 -2.77 -2.25
CA TRP A 63 -7.01 -1.50 -1.56
C TRP A 63 -8.18 -0.71 -2.14
N LEU A 64 -8.72 0.18 -1.33
CA LEU A 64 -9.73 1.16 -1.76
C LEU A 64 -9.47 2.54 -1.15
N ILE A 65 -10.00 3.54 -1.82
CA ILE A 65 -9.96 4.96 -1.50
C ILE A 65 -11.41 5.46 -1.54
N PHE A 66 -11.85 6.13 -0.50
CA PHE A 66 -13.21 6.67 -0.38
C PHE A 66 -13.23 7.94 0.46
N THR A 67 -14.23 8.78 0.26
CA THR A 67 -14.48 9.90 1.19
C THR A 67 -14.97 9.33 2.51
N ASP A 68 -14.48 9.80 3.66
CA ASP A 68 -14.92 9.33 4.97
C ASP A 68 -15.40 10.54 5.79
N ARG A 69 -16.70 10.83 5.73
CA ARG A 69 -17.25 12.07 6.33
C ARG A 69 -17.29 12.01 7.86
N ASN A 70 -17.44 10.83 8.44
CA ASN A 70 -17.56 10.64 9.88
C ASN A 70 -16.22 10.30 10.55
N GLN A 71 -15.16 10.12 9.76
CA GLN A 71 -13.77 9.86 10.17
C GLN A 71 -13.59 8.55 10.94
N ASN A 72 -14.45 7.56 10.70
CA ASN A 72 -14.39 6.26 11.40
C ASN A 72 -13.45 5.24 10.72
N GLY A 73 -12.99 5.53 9.50
CA GLY A 73 -12.15 4.66 8.69
C GLY A 73 -12.86 3.45 8.07
N ALA A 74 -14.19 3.40 8.12
CA ALA A 74 -15.03 2.40 7.49
C ALA A 74 -15.70 3.00 6.26
N CYS A 75 -15.87 2.20 5.20
CA CYS A 75 -16.60 2.65 4.01
C CYS A 75 -18.09 2.48 4.27
N ASP A 76 -18.76 3.56 4.68
CA ASP A 76 -20.18 3.55 5.02
C ASP A 76 -21.07 3.81 3.79
N ALA A 77 -22.39 3.66 3.96
CA ALA A 77 -23.36 3.85 2.87
C ALA A 77 -23.40 5.29 2.32
N ASP A 78 -23.07 6.28 3.16
CA ASP A 78 -23.05 7.70 2.76
C ASP A 78 -21.69 8.11 2.14
N ASP A 79 -20.70 7.23 2.17
CA ASP A 79 -19.37 7.48 1.64
C ASP A 79 -19.30 7.21 0.13
N THR A 80 -18.46 7.99 -0.56
CA THR A 80 -18.25 7.85 -1.99
C THR A 80 -16.94 7.10 -2.25
N LEU A 81 -17.02 5.94 -2.91
CA LEU A 81 -15.85 5.25 -3.45
C LEU A 81 -15.17 6.12 -4.52
N ILE A 82 -13.90 6.45 -4.30
CA ILE A 82 -13.07 7.22 -5.24
C ILE A 82 -12.33 6.28 -6.18
N GLN A 83 -11.67 5.26 -5.64
CA GLN A 83 -10.95 4.27 -6.44
C GLN A 83 -10.77 2.97 -5.64
N SER A 84 -10.67 1.86 -6.33
CA SER A 84 -10.14 0.61 -5.78
C SER A 84 -9.15 -0.02 -6.75
N GLY A 85 -8.32 -0.93 -6.26
CA GLY A 85 -7.35 -1.62 -7.08
C GLY A 85 -6.68 -2.77 -6.35
N SER A 86 -5.78 -3.44 -7.06
CA SER A 86 -4.97 -4.52 -6.50
C SER A 86 -3.51 -4.37 -6.90
N ALA A 87 -2.61 -4.54 -5.93
CA ALA A 87 -1.17 -4.49 -6.10
C ALA A 87 -0.51 -5.88 -6.09
N ALA A 88 -1.21 -6.95 -5.69
CA ALA A 88 -0.60 -8.28 -5.50
C ALA A 88 -1.24 -9.42 -6.30
N GLN A 89 -2.42 -9.23 -6.89
CA GLN A 89 -3.31 -10.31 -7.33
C GLN A 89 -2.95 -10.96 -8.68
N LYS A 90 -1.67 -11.34 -8.81
CA LYS A 90 -1.02 -12.25 -9.81
C LYS A 90 0.51 -12.17 -9.77
N SER A 91 1.11 -11.34 -8.92
CA SER A 91 2.53 -10.96 -9.03
C SER A 91 3.48 -11.74 -8.12
N GLY A 92 2.98 -12.57 -7.21
CA GLY A 92 3.82 -13.27 -6.22
C GLY A 92 4.51 -12.31 -5.25
N ILE A 93 3.90 -11.13 -5.04
CA ILE A 93 4.36 -10.10 -4.13
C ILE A 93 3.65 -10.26 -2.80
N GLN A 94 4.42 -10.28 -1.71
CA GLN A 94 3.91 -10.24 -0.35
C GLN A 94 3.92 -8.81 0.15
N ILE A 95 2.81 -8.36 0.75
CA ILE A 95 2.69 -7.02 1.32
C ILE A 95 2.51 -7.15 2.83
N LEU A 96 3.44 -6.56 3.58
CA LEU A 96 3.57 -6.69 5.02
C LEU A 96 3.45 -5.31 5.69
N PRO A 97 2.35 -5.04 6.40
CA PRO A 97 2.17 -3.79 7.13
C PRO A 97 2.83 -3.85 8.51
N ASN A 98 3.35 -2.72 8.97
CA ASN A 98 3.54 -2.49 10.41
C ASN A 98 2.20 -2.15 11.09
N ARG A 99 2.18 -2.00 12.42
CA ARG A 99 0.93 -1.80 13.18
C ARG A 99 0.09 -0.59 12.70
N PRO A 100 0.64 0.61 12.47
CA PRO A 100 -0.15 1.74 11.96
C PRO A 100 -0.82 1.48 10.62
N MET A 101 -0.18 0.71 9.74
CA MET A 101 -0.67 0.38 8.40
C MET A 101 -1.72 -0.72 8.37
N GLN A 102 -2.00 -1.39 9.49
CA GLN A 102 -3.11 -2.34 9.59
C GLN A 102 -4.46 -1.64 9.78
N LYS A 103 -4.44 -0.34 10.05
CA LYS A 103 -5.63 0.50 10.19
C LYS A 103 -5.81 1.37 8.93
N PRO A 104 -7.03 1.84 8.66
CA PRO A 104 -7.27 2.86 7.65
C PRO A 104 -6.42 4.10 7.91
N VAL A 105 -5.90 4.67 6.83
CA VAL A 105 -5.18 5.95 6.82
C VAL A 105 -6.15 7.02 6.36
N LEU A 106 -6.43 7.97 7.25
CA LEU A 106 -7.28 9.13 6.99
C LEU A 106 -6.40 10.29 6.54
N PHE A 107 -6.63 10.76 5.33
CA PHE A 107 -6.05 11.99 4.83
C PHE A 107 -6.97 13.16 5.15
N GLN A 108 -6.47 14.09 5.95
CA GLN A 108 -7.17 15.33 6.27
C GLN A 108 -7.14 16.30 5.06
N PRO A 109 -8.04 17.30 4.98
CA PRO A 109 -8.04 18.32 3.91
C PRO A 109 -6.72 19.10 3.77
N ILE A 110 -5.97 19.20 4.86
CA ILE A 110 -4.63 19.82 4.90
C ILE A 110 -3.51 18.87 4.42
N GLY A 111 -3.85 17.64 4.04
CA GLY A 111 -2.94 16.61 3.50
C GLY A 111 -2.19 15.78 4.53
N HIS A 112 -2.49 15.93 5.82
CA HIS A 112 -1.91 15.14 6.90
C HIS A 112 -2.51 13.73 6.96
N ALA A 113 -1.72 12.77 7.43
CA ALA A 113 -2.14 11.38 7.59
C ALA A 113 -2.41 11.05 9.06
N GLU A 114 -3.62 10.61 9.33
CA GLU A 114 -4.14 10.29 10.66
C GLU A 114 -4.81 8.91 10.68
N GLN A 115 -4.99 8.39 11.88
CA GLN A 115 -5.76 7.18 12.15
C GLN A 115 -7.15 7.58 12.65
N PRO A 116 -8.15 6.70 12.58
CA PRO A 116 -9.48 6.96 13.17
C PRO A 116 -9.45 7.34 14.66
N SER A 117 -8.38 7.01 15.38
CA SER A 117 -8.18 7.43 16.77
C SER A 117 -7.64 8.86 16.94
N GLY A 118 -7.42 9.61 15.86
CA GLY A 118 -6.77 10.93 15.85
C GLY A 118 -5.24 10.91 16.02
N ALA A 119 -4.63 9.72 16.10
CA ALA A 119 -3.17 9.60 16.14
C ALA A 119 -2.58 9.73 14.73
N PHE A 120 -1.31 10.15 14.61
CA PHE A 120 -0.65 10.21 13.30
C PHE A 120 -0.52 8.82 12.66
N ALA A 121 -0.94 8.69 11.40
CA ALA A 121 -0.72 7.49 10.59
C ALA A 121 0.68 7.54 9.94
N ALA A 122 1.72 7.41 10.75
CA ALA A 122 3.09 7.23 10.25
C ALA A 122 3.44 5.73 10.31
N GLY A 123 3.72 5.13 9.15
CA GLY A 123 3.90 3.68 9.09
C GLY A 123 4.66 3.20 7.87
N THR A 124 4.84 1.90 7.78
CA THR A 124 5.62 1.25 6.73
C THR A 124 4.85 0.05 6.17
N LEU A 125 4.72 0.03 4.85
CA LEU A 125 4.27 -1.12 4.08
C LEU A 125 5.48 -1.70 3.35
N ARG A 126 5.87 -2.92 3.72
CA ARG A 126 6.95 -3.64 3.06
C ARG A 126 6.38 -4.53 1.97
N LEU A 127 6.86 -4.36 0.74
CA LEU A 127 6.56 -5.25 -0.36
C LEU A 127 7.76 -6.14 -0.61
N CYS A 128 7.55 -7.43 -0.81
CA CYS A 128 8.61 -8.38 -1.12
C CYS A 128 8.25 -9.29 -2.29
N SER A 129 9.24 -9.63 -3.09
CA SER A 129 9.16 -10.71 -4.08
C SER A 129 10.12 -11.82 -3.67
N ASN A 130 9.59 -13.03 -3.46
CA ASN A 130 10.38 -14.21 -3.17
C ASN A 130 10.77 -14.89 -4.48
N THR A 131 12.07 -14.90 -4.79
CA THR A 131 12.64 -15.71 -5.88
C THR A 131 13.49 -16.83 -5.29
N LEU A 132 13.81 -17.85 -6.10
CA LEU A 132 14.44 -19.10 -5.66
C LEU A 132 15.71 -18.93 -4.81
N ASN A 133 16.47 -17.82 -4.95
CA ASN A 133 17.73 -17.57 -4.24
C ASN A 133 17.88 -16.15 -3.68
N THR A 134 16.88 -15.28 -3.80
CA THR A 134 16.99 -13.87 -3.36
C THR A 134 15.62 -13.30 -3.01
N VAL A 135 15.54 -12.57 -1.90
CA VAL A 135 14.36 -11.79 -1.52
C VAL A 135 14.61 -10.33 -1.91
N LEU A 136 13.79 -9.82 -2.84
CA LEU A 136 13.79 -8.41 -3.20
C LEU A 136 12.71 -7.70 -2.40
N GLY A 137 13.01 -6.54 -1.83
CA GLY A 137 12.05 -5.79 -1.03
C GLY A 137 12.06 -4.29 -1.32
N VAL A 138 10.92 -3.64 -1.10
CA VAL A 138 10.75 -2.18 -1.08
C VAL A 138 9.88 -1.81 0.10
N ASP A 139 10.34 -0.85 0.90
CA ASP A 139 9.59 -0.25 1.99
C ASP A 139 8.92 1.04 1.52
N LEU A 140 7.58 1.08 1.56
CA LEU A 140 6.80 2.29 1.39
C LEU A 140 6.58 2.92 2.76
N ILE A 141 7.16 4.10 2.97
CA ILE A 141 7.19 4.79 4.26
C ILE A 141 6.29 6.01 4.20
N LEU A 142 5.20 6.00 4.97
CA LEU A 142 4.28 7.12 5.14
C LEU A 142 4.72 7.97 6.32
N SER A 143 4.79 9.27 6.11
CA SER A 143 5.04 10.26 7.16
C SER A 143 3.75 10.89 7.68
N LYS A 144 3.81 11.48 8.88
CA LYS A 144 2.68 12.22 9.48
C LYS A 144 2.13 13.36 8.61
N SER A 145 2.93 13.90 7.69
CA SER A 145 2.52 14.96 6.76
C SER A 145 1.80 14.43 5.52
N GLY A 146 1.53 13.12 5.48
CA GLY A 146 0.91 12.43 4.34
C GLY A 146 1.85 12.13 3.17
N ASN A 147 3.12 12.50 3.25
CA ASN A 147 4.08 12.18 2.19
C ASN A 147 4.49 10.72 2.28
N ILE A 148 4.44 10.03 1.15
CA ILE A 148 4.82 8.62 0.97
C ILE A 148 6.12 8.55 0.15
N ARG A 149 7.04 7.67 0.53
CA ARG A 149 8.31 7.45 -0.21
C ARG A 149 8.64 5.97 -0.30
N ALA A 150 9.31 5.57 -1.38
CA ALA A 150 9.81 4.21 -1.57
C ALA A 150 11.28 4.15 -1.18
N GLN A 151 11.66 3.15 -0.41
CA GLN A 151 13.04 2.88 -0.03
C GLN A 151 13.37 1.42 -0.34
N PRO A 152 14.45 1.12 -1.08
CA PRO A 152 14.89 -0.25 -1.30
C PRO A 152 15.13 -0.98 0.03
N HIS A 153 14.64 -2.22 0.13
CA HIS A 153 14.86 -3.09 1.27
C HIS A 153 15.67 -4.32 0.83
N HIS A 154 16.94 -4.35 1.22
CA HIS A 154 17.81 -5.51 1.02
C HIS A 154 17.67 -6.43 2.24
N SER A 155 16.94 -7.53 2.09
CA SER A 155 16.81 -8.54 3.17
C SER A 155 17.82 -9.66 2.97
N ALA A 156 18.58 -9.97 4.02
CA ALA A 156 19.57 -11.06 4.04
C ALA A 156 18.92 -12.45 4.24
N GLY A 157 17.82 -12.72 3.54
CA GLY A 157 17.23 -14.06 3.46
C GLY A 157 15.72 -14.17 3.68
N ASN A 158 15.09 -13.26 4.46
CA ASN A 158 13.65 -13.34 4.73
C ASN A 158 12.95 -11.98 4.67
N CYS A 159 11.73 -11.97 4.12
CA CYS A 159 10.82 -10.83 4.21
C CYS A 159 10.11 -10.84 5.56
N ALA A 160 10.71 -10.22 6.57
CA ALA A 160 10.08 -10.03 7.88
C ALA A 160 9.15 -8.82 7.88
N ARG A 161 8.12 -8.83 8.73
CA ARG A 161 7.30 -7.64 8.98
C ARG A 161 8.16 -6.49 9.53
N PRO A 162 7.95 -5.24 9.05
CA PRO A 162 8.60 -4.06 9.61
C PRO A 162 8.10 -3.71 11.02
#